data_AF-A0A1W1X9I6-F1
#
_entry.id   AF-A0A1W1X9I6-F1
#
_cell.length_a   1.000
_cell.length_b   1.000
_cell.length_c   1.000
_cell.angle_alpha   90.00
_cell.angle_beta   90.00
_cell.angle_gamma   90.00
#
_symmetry.space_group_name_H-M   'P 1'
#
loop_
_entity.id
_entity.type
_entity.pdbx_description
1 polymer ?
#
loop_
_entity_poly.entity_id
_entity_poly.type
_entity_poly.pdbx_seq_one_letter_code
_entity_poly.pdbx_strand_id
1 'polypeptide(L)' 'MVSGALWRDKRVVEKFTVRYVRDVLERTEGNVSRAAEMSGLTRAALQKIMRRYGIRSEDYRALSSHSRA' A
#
# COMPACT_ATOMS: atom_id res chain seq x y z
N MET A 1 -3.20 -31.19 -24.12
CA MET A 1 -3.02 -29.77 -24.45
C MET A 1 -3.09 -29.00 -23.14
N VAL A 2 -2.09 -28.16 -22.87
CA VAL A 2 -1.58 -27.79 -21.54
C VAL A 2 -2.61 -27.26 -20.54
N SER A 3 -2.53 -27.85 -19.35
CA SER A 3 -3.25 -27.54 -18.11
C SER A 3 -3.22 -26.07 -17.72
N GLY A 4 -4.39 -25.58 -17.28
CA GLY A 4 -4.54 -24.29 -16.64
C GLY A 4 -3.83 -24.23 -15.29
N ALA A 5 -2.63 -23.64 -15.24
CA ALA A 5 -1.91 -23.35 -14.01
C ALA A 5 -1.18 -22.00 -14.02
N LEU A 6 -1.77 -20.97 -14.64
CA LEU A 6 -1.19 -19.60 -14.69
C LEU A 6 -1.75 -18.63 -13.63
N TRP A 7 -2.58 -19.09 -12.70
CA TRP A 7 -3.45 -18.22 -11.87
C TRP A 7 -3.08 -18.16 -10.38
N ARG A 8 -1.94 -18.74 -9.98
CA ARG A 8 -1.55 -18.79 -8.56
C ARG A 8 -0.82 -17.54 -8.06
N ASP A 9 -0.29 -16.71 -8.97
CA ASP A 9 0.66 -15.63 -8.66
C ASP A 9 0.01 -14.29 -8.28
N LYS A 10 -1.07 -13.91 -8.99
CA LYS A 10 -1.70 -12.58 -8.82
C LYS A 10 -2.10 -12.26 -7.39
N ARG A 11 -2.69 -13.23 -6.67
CA ARG A 11 -3.14 -13.03 -5.28
C ARG A 11 -1.97 -12.82 -4.30
N VAL A 12 -0.80 -13.39 -4.59
CA VAL A 12 0.40 -13.23 -3.74
C VAL A 12 0.97 -11.83 -3.93
N VAL A 13 1.11 -11.40 -5.19
CA VAL A 13 1.57 -10.05 -5.53
C VAL A 13 0.63 -8.98 -4.99
N GLU A 14 -0.69 -9.18 -5.08
CA GLU A 14 -1.68 -8.24 -4.55
C GLU A 14 -1.59 -8.10 -3.03
N LYS A 15 -1.51 -9.23 -2.30
CA LYS A 15 -1.34 -9.21 -0.83
C LYS A 15 -0.05 -8.52 -0.41
N PHE A 16 1.05 -8.82 -1.12
CA PHE A 16 2.33 -8.17 -0.87
C PHE A 16 2.25 -6.67 -1.12
N THR A 17 1.66 -6.26 -2.24
CA THR A 17 1.49 -4.85 -2.62
C THR A 17 0.67 -4.09 -1.58
N VAL A 18 -0.46 -4.67 -1.15
CA VAL A 18 -1.31 -4.05 -0.12
C VAL A 18 -0.54 -3.89 1.19
N ARG A 19 0.09 -4.96 1.68
CA ARG A 19 0.87 -4.91 2.92
C ARG A 19 1.97 -3.86 2.83
N TYR A 20 2.73 -3.87 1.75
CA TYR A 20 3.80 -2.92 1.53
C TYR A 20 3.31 -1.46 1.52
N VAL A 21 2.21 -1.17 0.82
CA VAL A 21 1.63 0.18 0.80
C VAL A 21 1.16 0.63 2.19
N ARG A 22 0.62 -0.27 3.01
CA ARG A 22 0.27 0.05 4.40
C ARG A 22 1.51 0.37 5.23
N ASP A 23 2.54 -0.47 5.16
CA ASP A 23 3.79 -0.29 5.91
C ASP A 23 4.46 1.06 5.58
N VAL A 24 4.49 1.46 4.30
CA VAL A 24 5.09 2.76 3.93
C VAL A 24 4.22 3.93 4.37
N LEU A 25 2.88 3.81 4.35
CA LEU A 25 1.98 4.85 4.82
C LEU A 25 2.04 5.02 6.35
N GLU A 26 2.22 3.94 7.11
CA GLU A 26 2.48 4.01 8.56
C GLU A 26 3.78 4.76 8.84
N ARG A 27 4.87 4.39 8.15
CA ARG A 27 6.18 5.03 8.33
C ARG A 27 6.23 6.50 7.92
N THR A 28 5.32 6.93 7.05
CA THR A 28 5.22 8.33 6.61
C THR A 28 4.03 9.06 7.19
N GLU A 29 3.33 8.47 8.17
CA GLU A 29 2.18 9.08 8.85
C GLU A 29 1.11 9.55 7.86
N GLY A 30 0.83 8.72 6.84
CA GLY A 30 -0.13 9.02 5.78
C GLY A 30 0.32 10.10 4.79
N ASN A 31 1.59 10.50 4.80
CA ASN A 31 2.13 11.38 3.75
C ASN A 31 2.35 10.59 2.46
N VAL A 32 1.37 10.69 1.55
CA VAL A 32 1.35 9.99 0.26
C VAL A 32 2.55 10.37 -0.63
N SER A 33 3.01 11.62 -0.60
CA SER A 33 4.16 12.04 -1.42
C SER A 33 5.45 11.38 -0.91
N ARG A 34 5.68 11.42 0.41
CA ARG A 34 6.84 10.77 1.03
C ARG A 34 6.78 9.25 0.91
N ALA A 35 5.59 8.66 1.00
CA ALA A 35 5.38 7.23 0.79
C ALA A 35 5.70 6.81 -0.65
N ALA A 36 5.38 7.64 -1.63
CA ALA A 36 5.71 7.39 -3.03
C ALA A 36 7.23 7.39 -3.26
N GLU A 37 7.92 8.43 -2.75
CA GLU A 37 9.38 8.50 -2.80
C GLU A 37 10.04 7.30 -2.10
N MET A 38 9.59 6.96 -0.89
CA MET A 38 10.11 5.83 -0.13
C MET A 38 9.84 4.48 -0.81
N SER A 39 8.74 4.37 -1.55
CA SER A 39 8.38 3.15 -2.28
C SER A 39 9.00 3.02 -3.65
N GLY A 40 9.69 4.06 -4.15
CA GLY A 40 10.15 4.13 -5.53
C GLY A 40 8.99 4.15 -6.54
N LEU A 41 7.76 4.39 -6.07
CA LEU A 41 6.58 4.49 -6.91
C LEU A 41 6.30 5.95 -7.25
N THR A 42 5.66 6.19 -8.39
CA THR A 42 5.07 7.50 -8.63
C THR A 42 3.88 7.70 -7.69
N ARG A 43 3.63 8.95 -7.30
CA ARG A 43 2.46 9.31 -6.48
C ARG A 43 1.15 8.83 -7.11
N ALA A 44 1.02 8.91 -8.43
CA ALA A 44 -0.16 8.44 -9.16
C ALA A 44 -0.34 6.91 -9.07
N ALA A 45 0.74 6.13 -9.19
CA ALA A 45 0.69 4.68 -9.04
C ALA A 45 0.29 4.29 -7.61
N LEU A 46 0.89 4.93 -6.61
CA LEU A 46 0.54 4.70 -5.20
C LEU A 46 -0.93 5.01 -4.93
N GLN A 47 -1.43 6.16 -5.39
CA GLN A 47 -2.84 6.54 -5.27
C GLN A 47 -3.78 5.55 -5.99
N LYS A 48 -3.39 5.01 -7.14
CA LYS A 48 -4.17 4.01 -7.86
C LYS A 48 -4.30 2.72 -7.07
N ILE A 49 -3.22 2.27 -6.43
CA ILE A 49 -3.22 1.10 -5.53
C ILE A 49 -4.12 1.39 -4.33
N MET A 50 -3.97 2.55 -3.68
CA MET A 50 -4.79 2.96 -2.55
C MET A 50 -6.29 2.91 -2.88
N ARG A 51 -6.69 3.51 -4.01
CA ARG A 51 -8.08 3.50 -4.50
C ARG A 51 -8.58 2.10 -4.79
N ARG A 52 -7.75 1.25 -5.41
CA ARG A 52 -8.12 -0.14 -5.75
C ARG A 52 -8.45 -0.97 -4.52
N TYR A 53 -7.74 -0.75 -3.41
CA TYR A 53 -7.86 -1.56 -2.19
C TYR A 53 -8.51 -0.82 -1.02
N GLY A 54 -9.09 0.36 -1.25
CA GLY A 54 -9.77 1.15 -0.22
C GLY A 54 -8.85 1.63 0.91
N ILE A 55 -7.55 1.80 0.64
CA ILE A 55 -6.58 2.32 1.62
C ILE A 55 -6.69 3.84 1.64
N ARG A 56 -6.88 4.43 2.81
CA ARG A 56 -6.97 5.88 2.98
C ARG A 56 -5.77 6.40 3.76
N SER A 57 -5.15 7.47 3.29
CA SER A 57 -4.01 8.10 3.96
C SER A 57 -4.36 8.64 5.34
N GLU A 58 -5.60 9.09 5.52
CA GLU A 58 -6.08 9.70 6.76
C GLU A 58 -6.03 8.72 7.94
N ASP A 59 -6.25 7.43 7.69
CA ASP A 59 -6.23 6.37 8.70
C ASP A 59 -4.84 6.27 9.37
N TYR A 60 -3.78 6.65 8.65
CA TYR A 60 -2.39 6.62 9.13
C TYR A 60 -1.93 7.93 9.78
N ARG A 61 -2.68 9.01 9.58
CA ARG A 61 -2.43 10.31 10.26
C ARG A 61 -2.96 10.31 11.69
N ALA A 62 -4.00 9.52 11.99
CA ALA A 62 -4.58 9.43 13.32
C ALA A 62 -3.78 8.53 14.28
N LEU A 63 -2.92 7.65 13.76
CA LEU A 63 -2.05 6.80 14.58
C LEU A 63 -0.93 7.60 15.27
N SER A 64 -0.50 8.73 14.72
CA SER A 64 0.54 9.57 15.34
C SER A 64 0.04 10.41 16.51
N SER A 65 -1.27 10.60 16.66
CA SER A 65 -1.86 11.27 17.83
C SER A 65 -2.11 10.34 19.02
N HIS A 66 -1.78 9.04 18.93
CA HIS A 66 -2.02 8.05 20.00
C HIS A 66 -0.78 7.29 20.52
N SER A 67 0.45 7.75 20.24
CA SER A 67 1.63 7.20 20.93
C SER A 67 2.24 8.22 21.90
N ARG A 68 1.67 8.23 23.12
CA ARG A 68 2.38 8.07 24.40
C ARG A 68 1.37 8.04 25.55
N ALA A 69 0.94 6.83 25.91
CA ALA A 69 0.56 6.43 27.26
C ALA A 69 1.18 5.06 27.52
#